data_AF-A0A370X5L2-F1
#
_entry.id   AF-A0A370X5L2-F1
#
_cell.length_a   1.000
_cell.length_b   1.000
_cell.length_c   1.000
_cell.angle_alpha   90.00
_cell.angle_beta   90.00
_cell.angle_gamma   90.00
#
_symmetry.space_group_name_H-M   'P 1'
#
loop_
_entity.id
_entity.type
_entity.pdbx_description
1 polymer ?
#
loop_
_entity_poly.entity_id
_entity_poly.type
_entity_poly.pdbx_seq_one_letter_code
_entity_poly.pdbx_strand_id
1 'polypeptide(L)'
;MKHGNSKNIDMNVELYRDPTDGWEANLLVVNRGKHHQEFEKITAGDEPYTITWTLTGNASSGEFCALDDAQNPGFAWLVRHPGEKVFRQLRHHGKAISMQNHHHDRSSEGIWHYQLFATFGNKVYGIPLTFSCGTGMESPNPTIKNT
;
A
#
# COMPACT_ATOMS: atom_id res chain seq x y z
N MET A 1 -7.42 30.34 -10.19
CA MET A 1 -8.54 29.62 -10.85
C MET A 1 -8.21 28.14 -10.87
N LYS A 2 -9.16 27.33 -10.39
CA LYS A 2 -9.31 25.86 -10.43
C LYS A 2 -8.20 25.01 -9.80
N HIS A 3 -8.54 24.49 -8.62
CA HIS A 3 -7.87 23.44 -7.85
C HIS A 3 -7.45 22.27 -8.74
N GLY A 4 -6.15 21.96 -8.76
CA GLY A 4 -5.65 20.72 -9.32
C GLY A 4 -6.29 19.55 -8.59
N ASN A 5 -6.99 18.69 -9.33
CA ASN A 5 -7.51 17.43 -8.82
C ASN A 5 -6.32 16.50 -8.56
N SER A 6 -5.63 16.68 -7.44
CA SER A 6 -4.85 15.60 -6.85
C SER A 6 -5.83 14.47 -6.53
N LYS A 7 -5.87 13.45 -7.38
CA LYS A 7 -6.70 12.26 -7.16
C LYS A 7 -6.06 11.47 -6.00
N ASN A 8 -6.52 11.76 -4.79
CA ASN A 8 -6.19 10.96 -3.62
C ASN A 8 -6.87 9.61 -3.75
N ILE A 9 -6.08 8.54 -3.68
CA ILE A 9 -6.55 7.17 -3.64
C ILE A 9 -6.40 6.68 -2.20
N ASP A 10 -7.53 6.56 -1.51
CA ASP A 10 -7.57 6.05 -0.15
C ASP A 10 -7.78 4.53 -0.16
N MET A 11 -6.89 3.84 0.54
CA MET A 11 -6.92 2.40 0.75
C MET A 11 -7.11 2.10 2.23
N ASN A 12 -8.19 1.40 2.54
CA ASN A 12 -8.49 0.95 3.89
C ASN A 12 -7.69 -0.32 4.19
N VAL A 13 -7.05 -0.36 5.35
CA VAL A 13 -6.30 -1.52 5.83
C VAL A 13 -6.95 -2.01 7.12
N GLU A 14 -7.44 -3.24 7.10
CA GLU A 14 -8.17 -3.88 8.19
C GLU A 14 -7.44 -5.17 8.60
N LEU A 15 -7.75 -5.71 9.78
CA LEU A 15 -7.36 -7.07 10.13
C LEU A 15 -8.37 -8.04 9.51
N TYR A 16 -7.90 -9.16 8.95
CA TYR A 16 -8.76 -10.17 8.33
C TYR A 16 -9.82 -10.71 9.29
N ARG A 17 -9.46 -10.85 10.57
CA ARG A 17 -10.34 -11.30 11.66
C ARG A 17 -10.27 -10.36 12.85
N ASP A 18 -11.21 -10.50 13.79
CA ASP A 18 -11.09 -9.80 15.07
C ASP A 18 -10.01 -10.48 15.94
N PRO A 19 -8.98 -9.75 16.40
CA PRO A 19 -7.96 -10.32 17.27
C PRO A 19 -8.49 -10.75 18.64
N THR A 20 -9.69 -10.32 19.06
CA THR A 20 -10.33 -10.75 20.31
C THR A 20 -10.89 -12.17 20.26
N ASP A 21 -11.00 -12.77 19.07
CA ASP A 21 -11.53 -14.13 18.89
C ASP A 21 -10.56 -15.24 19.33
N GLY A 22 -9.37 -14.91 19.84
CA GLY A 22 -8.40 -15.88 20.38
C GLY A 22 -7.62 -16.66 19.31
N TRP A 23 -7.77 -16.32 18.03
CA TRP A 23 -7.01 -16.91 16.94
C TRP A 23 -5.73 -16.10 16.69
N GLU A 24 -4.58 -16.75 16.84
CA GLU A 24 -3.26 -16.08 16.73
C GLU A 24 -2.86 -15.75 15.29
N ALA A 25 -3.48 -16.39 14.30
CA ALA A 25 -3.25 -16.14 12.89
C ALA A 25 -4.19 -15.05 12.36
N ASN A 26 -3.74 -13.80 12.43
CA ASN A 26 -4.41 -12.67 11.80
C ASN A 26 -3.47 -11.99 10.81
N LEU A 27 -4.04 -11.26 9.85
CA LEU A 27 -3.31 -10.70 8.71
C LEU A 27 -3.89 -9.34 8.35
N LEU A 28 -3.06 -8.45 7.83
CA LEU A 28 -3.55 -7.20 7.26
C LEU A 28 -4.17 -7.46 5.89
N VAL A 29 -5.30 -6.80 5.63
CA VAL A 29 -6.03 -6.89 4.36
C VAL A 29 -6.32 -5.48 3.86
N VAL A 30 -5.90 -5.20 2.62
CA VAL A 30 -6.16 -3.92 1.95
C VAL A 30 -7.48 -4.01 1.20
N ASN A 31 -8.38 -3.04 1.41
CA ASN A 31 -9.68 -2.90 0.75
C ASN A 31 -10.48 -4.22 0.68
N ARG A 32 -10.46 -5.02 1.76
CA ARG A 32 -11.13 -6.33 1.84
C ARG A 32 -10.71 -7.29 0.70
N GLY A 33 -9.44 -7.26 0.31
CA GLY A 33 -8.86 -8.10 -0.75
C GLY A 33 -8.85 -7.44 -2.13
N LYS A 34 -9.35 -6.20 -2.27
CA LYS A 34 -9.22 -5.40 -3.50
C LYS A 34 -7.92 -4.61 -3.49
N HIS A 35 -6.82 -5.34 -3.38
CA HIS A 35 -5.48 -4.82 -3.10
C HIS A 35 -4.62 -4.55 -4.34
N HIS A 36 -5.19 -4.74 -5.53
CA HIS A 36 -4.61 -4.37 -6.81
C HIS A 36 -5.12 -2.99 -7.22
N GLN A 37 -4.22 -2.05 -7.45
CA GLN A 37 -4.54 -0.70 -7.92
C GLN A 37 -3.89 -0.45 -9.26
N GLU A 38 -4.64 0.11 -10.19
CA GLU A 38 -4.21 0.44 -11.54
C GLU A 38 -4.39 1.93 -11.80
N PHE A 39 -3.38 2.55 -12.39
CA PHE A 39 -3.32 3.98 -12.64
C PHE A 39 -3.07 4.24 -14.12
N GLU A 40 -3.91 5.09 -14.69
CA GLU A 40 -3.72 5.66 -16.02
C GLU A 40 -2.71 6.81 -15.98
N LYS A 41 -2.05 7.06 -17.10
CA LYS A 41 -1.15 8.20 -17.28
C LYS A 41 -1.83 9.51 -16.88
N ILE A 42 -1.09 10.30 -16.14
CA ILE A 42 -1.43 11.67 -15.74
C ILE A 42 -1.29 12.55 -16.98
N THR A 43 -2.27 13.42 -17.25
CA THR A 43 -2.19 14.31 -18.41
C THR A 43 -1.37 15.57 -18.08
N ALA A 44 -0.88 16.26 -19.11
CA ALA A 44 -0.05 17.45 -18.91
C ALA A 44 -0.82 18.54 -18.14
N GLY A 45 -0.37 18.84 -16.92
CA GLY A 45 -1.00 19.82 -16.01
C GLY A 45 -1.75 19.22 -14.83
N ASP A 46 -1.91 17.89 -14.79
CA ASP A 46 -2.45 17.19 -13.63
C ASP A 46 -1.34 16.90 -12.58
N GLU A 47 -1.74 16.88 -11.30
CA GLU A 47 -0.86 16.54 -10.19
C GLU A 47 -0.67 15.01 -10.06
N PRO A 48 0.46 14.54 -9.50
CA PRO A 48 0.67 13.14 -9.12
C PRO A 48 -0.49 12.56 -8.30
N TYR A 49 -0.82 11.29 -8.54
CA TYR A 49 -1.73 10.56 -7.64
C TYR A 49 -1.07 10.44 -6.27
N THR A 50 -1.83 10.64 -5.20
CA THR A 50 -1.37 10.30 -3.85
C THR A 50 -2.12 9.07 -3.40
N ILE A 51 -1.38 8.02 -3.08
CA ILE A 51 -1.88 6.77 -2.55
C ILE A 51 -1.74 6.82 -1.04
N THR A 52 -2.84 6.60 -0.30
CA THR A 52 -2.83 6.61 1.16
C THR A 52 -3.40 5.30 1.69
N TRP A 53 -2.60 4.54 2.42
CA TRP A 53 -3.07 3.42 3.21
C TRP A 53 -3.42 3.90 4.61
N THR A 54 -4.63 3.62 5.08
CA THR A 54 -5.10 4.02 6.41
C THR A 54 -5.60 2.80 7.18
N LEU A 55 -5.15 2.64 8.41
CA LEU A 55 -5.67 1.60 9.31
C LEU A 55 -7.10 1.96 9.75
N THR A 56 -8.06 1.07 9.48
CA THR A 56 -9.50 1.31 9.69
C THR A 56 -10.20 0.10 10.34
N GLY A 57 -11.46 0.26 10.73
CA GLY A 57 -12.26 -0.84 11.28
C GLY A 57 -11.62 -1.45 12.55
N ASN A 58 -11.51 -2.78 12.59
CA ASN A 58 -10.83 -3.51 13.66
C ASN A 58 -9.32 -3.25 13.73
N ALA A 59 -8.75 -2.59 12.72
CA ALA A 59 -7.36 -2.14 12.69
C ALA A 59 -7.22 -0.64 13.10
N SER A 60 -8.29 0.06 13.43
CA SER A 60 -8.22 1.53 13.68
C SER A 60 -7.44 1.96 14.93
N SER A 61 -7.18 1.04 15.86
CA SER A 61 -6.44 1.31 17.11
C SER A 61 -4.94 1.08 17.00
N GLY A 62 -4.46 0.48 15.92
CA GLY A 62 -3.03 0.22 15.70
C GLY A 62 -2.31 1.35 14.98
N GLU A 63 -1.05 1.09 14.66
CA GLU A 63 -0.17 2.00 13.94
C GLU A 63 0.71 1.20 12.97
N PHE A 64 0.98 1.75 11.79
CA PHE A 64 1.97 1.17 10.89
C PHE A 64 3.33 1.18 11.57
N CYS A 65 4.13 0.14 11.33
CA CYS A 65 5.51 0.07 11.82
C CYS A 65 6.36 1.22 11.23
N ALA A 66 7.51 1.50 11.84
CA ALA A 66 8.43 2.51 11.33
C ALA A 66 8.92 2.13 9.92
N LEU A 67 9.20 3.12 9.06
CA LEU A 67 9.66 2.85 7.69
C LEU A 67 11.07 2.26 7.63
N ASP A 68 11.88 2.49 8.66
CA ASP A 68 13.26 2.04 8.81
C ASP A 68 13.40 0.81 9.72
N ASP A 69 12.28 0.18 10.13
CA ASP A 69 12.32 -1.09 10.87
C ASP A 69 13.00 -2.18 10.01
N ALA A 70 14.03 -2.81 10.57
CA ALA A 70 14.86 -3.76 9.85
C ALA A 70 14.17 -5.09 9.52
N GLN A 71 13.11 -5.46 10.26
CA GLN A 71 12.42 -6.74 10.11
C GLN A 71 11.02 -6.57 9.52
N ASN A 72 10.29 -5.55 9.97
CA ASN A 72 8.89 -5.33 9.63
C ASN A 72 8.64 -3.85 9.30
N PRO A 73 9.23 -3.31 8.21
CA PRO A 73 9.06 -1.92 7.84
C PRO A 73 7.59 -1.61 7.54
N GLY A 74 7.09 -0.45 7.94
CA GLY A 74 5.69 -0.07 7.70
C GLY A 74 5.25 -0.19 6.24
N PHE A 75 6.20 -0.01 5.32
CA PHE A 75 6.04 -0.26 3.89
C PHE A 75 7.33 -0.82 3.28
N ALA A 76 7.22 -1.84 2.42
CA ALA A 76 8.32 -2.34 1.62
C ALA A 76 7.89 -2.69 0.18
N TRP A 77 8.75 -2.36 -0.79
CA TRP A 77 8.62 -2.93 -2.14
C TRP A 77 9.14 -4.37 -2.16
N LEU A 78 8.48 -5.21 -2.95
CA LEU A 78 8.83 -6.63 -3.11
C LEU A 78 9.36 -6.88 -4.51
N VAL A 79 10.37 -7.74 -4.61
CA VAL A 79 10.99 -8.26 -5.85
C VAL A 79 11.66 -7.19 -6.72
N ARG A 80 10.91 -6.18 -7.17
CA ARG A 80 11.36 -5.09 -8.03
C ARG A 80 11.09 -3.75 -7.36
N HIS A 81 12.15 -2.98 -7.16
CA HIS A 81 12.04 -1.62 -6.64
C HIS A 81 11.76 -0.66 -7.79
N PRO A 82 10.73 0.20 -7.69
CA PRO A 82 10.55 1.27 -8.66
C PRO A 82 11.67 2.29 -8.56
N GLY A 83 11.93 3.00 -9.67
CA GLY A 83 12.79 4.17 -9.61
C GLY A 83 12.09 5.33 -8.90
N GLU A 84 12.88 6.21 -8.27
CA GLU A 84 12.40 7.43 -7.59
C GLU A 84 11.65 8.37 -8.53
N LYS A 85 11.78 8.20 -9.85
CA LYS A 85 10.99 8.98 -10.80
C LYS A 85 9.52 8.57 -10.82
N VAL A 86 9.20 7.32 -10.46
CA VAL A 86 7.86 6.72 -10.50
C VAL A 86 7.14 6.91 -9.17
N PHE A 87 7.76 6.53 -8.05
CA PHE A 87 7.17 6.74 -6.72
C PHE A 87 8.04 7.64 -5.87
N ARG A 88 7.41 8.58 -5.17
CA ARG A 88 8.09 9.62 -4.38
C ARG A 88 7.39 9.87 -3.06
N GLN A 89 8.13 10.51 -2.16
CA GLN A 89 7.59 11.06 -0.92
C GLN A 89 6.79 10.03 -0.11
N LEU A 90 7.39 8.86 0.14
CA LEU A 90 6.84 7.91 1.10
C LEU A 90 6.83 8.58 2.48
N ARG A 91 5.65 8.72 3.08
CA ARG A 91 5.43 9.38 4.37
C ARG A 91 4.71 8.45 5.32
N HIS A 92 5.06 8.55 6.59
CA HIS A 92 4.42 7.81 7.69
C HIS A 92 3.80 8.79 8.68
N HIS A 93 2.56 8.48 9.07
CA HIS A 93 1.73 9.31 9.93
C HIS A 93 1.03 8.44 11.00
N GLY A 94 1.76 7.47 11.56
CA GLY A 94 1.24 6.51 12.55
C GLY A 94 0.21 5.57 11.94
N LYS A 95 -1.05 6.00 11.84
CA LYS A 95 -2.17 5.20 11.29
C LYS A 95 -2.28 5.24 9.78
N ALA A 96 -1.52 6.11 9.12
CA ALA A 96 -1.52 6.25 7.69
C ALA A 96 -0.10 6.23 7.11
N ILE A 97 0.05 5.61 5.95
CA ILE A 97 1.22 5.74 5.09
C ILE A 97 0.74 6.32 3.76
N SER A 98 1.49 7.27 3.20
CA SER A 98 1.16 7.83 1.89
C SER A 98 2.37 7.90 0.97
N MET A 99 2.10 7.85 -0.34
CA MET A 99 3.14 7.88 -1.38
C MET A 99 2.58 8.49 -2.66
N GLN A 100 3.40 9.26 -3.36
CA GLN A 100 3.03 9.84 -4.65
C GLN A 100 3.40 8.89 -5.78
N ASN A 101 2.47 8.67 -6.71
CA ASN A 101 2.68 7.95 -7.97
C ASN A 101 2.75 8.95 -9.13
N HIS A 102 3.93 9.09 -9.71
CA HIS A 102 4.28 9.96 -10.82
C HIS A 102 4.22 9.17 -12.14
N HIS A 103 3.02 8.84 -12.57
CA HIS A 103 2.81 8.14 -13.83
C HIS A 103 2.60 9.11 -15.00
N HIS A 104 3.67 9.70 -15.54
CA HIS A 104 3.59 10.76 -16.56
C HIS A 104 3.86 10.29 -17.98
N ASP A 105 4.59 9.18 -18.12
CA ASP A 105 5.02 8.66 -19.41
C ASP A 105 5.26 7.16 -19.38
N ARG A 106 5.63 6.61 -20.54
CA ARG A 106 5.92 5.19 -20.72
C ARG A 106 7.06 4.66 -19.85
N SER A 107 8.01 5.50 -19.43
CA SER A 107 9.12 5.09 -18.56
C SER A 107 8.67 4.77 -17.13
N SER A 108 7.48 5.24 -16.76
CA SER A 108 6.82 4.99 -15.47
C SER A 108 5.76 3.89 -15.52
N GLU A 109 5.64 3.14 -16.63
CA GLU A 109 4.81 1.94 -16.73
C GLU A 109 5.44 0.75 -16.00
N GLY A 110 4.61 -0.12 -15.43
CA GLY A 110 5.07 -1.30 -14.74
C GLY A 110 4.09 -1.84 -13.72
N ILE A 111 4.49 -2.96 -13.11
CA ILE A 111 3.78 -3.60 -11.99
C ILE A 111 4.76 -3.72 -10.84
N TRP A 112 4.33 -3.30 -9.66
CA TRP A 112 5.09 -3.41 -8.41
C TRP A 112 4.24 -4.08 -7.34
N HIS A 113 4.89 -4.92 -6.56
CA HIS A 113 4.29 -5.59 -5.42
C HIS A 113 4.83 -4.94 -4.15
N TYR A 114 4.01 -4.80 -3.12
CA TYR A 114 4.42 -4.20 -1.86
C TYR A 114 3.97 -5.04 -0.67
N GLN A 115 4.46 -4.68 0.51
CA GLN A 115 4.02 -5.22 1.79
C GLN A 115 3.82 -4.09 2.78
N LEU A 116 2.86 -4.26 3.68
CA LEU A 116 2.62 -3.37 4.82
C LEU A 116 2.75 -4.17 6.11
N PHE A 117 3.25 -3.50 7.15
CA PHE A 117 3.31 -4.02 8.50
C PHE A 117 2.75 -3.00 9.48
N ALA A 118 1.96 -3.46 10.44
CA ALA A 118 1.37 -2.63 11.47
C ALA A 118 1.35 -3.35 12.82
N THR A 119 1.49 -2.57 13.87
CA THR A 119 1.47 -3.03 15.26
C THR A 119 0.09 -2.79 15.86
N PHE A 120 -0.41 -3.83 16.53
CA PHE A 120 -1.66 -3.84 17.28
C PHE A 120 -1.41 -4.40 18.66
N GLY A 121 -1.53 -3.56 19.68
CA GLY A 121 -1.07 -3.91 21.03
C GLY A 121 0.43 -4.19 21.00
N ASN A 122 0.82 -5.43 21.32
CA ASN A 122 2.21 -5.88 21.30
C ASN A 122 2.55 -6.84 20.14
N LYS A 123 1.65 -7.00 19.17
CA LYS A 123 1.82 -7.91 18.04
C LYS A 123 1.95 -7.14 16.73
N VAL A 124 2.84 -7.61 15.86
CA VAL A 124 3.01 -7.10 14.49
C VAL A 124 2.26 -7.99 13.53
N TYR A 125 1.52 -7.37 12.62
CA TYR A 125 0.76 -8.03 11.58
C TYR A 125 1.22 -7.51 10.22
N GLY A 126 1.43 -8.43 9.29
CA GLY A 126 1.80 -8.11 7.91
C GLY A 126 0.70 -8.53 6.94
N ILE A 127 0.77 -8.00 5.72
CA ILE A 127 0.06 -8.60 4.59
C ILE A 127 0.76 -9.93 4.25
N PRO A 128 0.03 -11.04 4.04
CA PRO A 128 0.63 -12.33 3.75
C PRO A 128 1.43 -12.26 2.45
N LEU A 129 2.64 -12.80 2.48
CA LEU A 129 3.42 -13.06 1.27
C LEU A 129 3.05 -14.45 0.75
N THR A 130 2.66 -14.56 -0.51
CA THR A 130 2.84 -15.82 -1.23
C THR A 130 3.90 -15.65 -2.28
N PHE A 131 4.93 -16.48 -2.24
CA PHE A 131 6.03 -16.47 -3.20
C PHE A 131 5.62 -16.96 -4.62
N SER A 132 4.33 -17.21 -4.86
CA SER A 132 3.76 -17.51 -6.18
C SER A 132 3.72 -16.25 -7.05
N CYS A 133 4.85 -15.94 -7.71
CA CYS A 133 4.90 -14.99 -8.81
C CYS A 133 4.19 -15.60 -10.03
N GLY A 134 2.92 -15.23 -10.26
CA GLY A 134 2.17 -15.53 -11.47
C GLY A 134 1.62 -14.25 -12.10
N THR A 135 1.54 -14.18 -13.43
CA THR A 135 1.02 -13.03 -14.21
C THR A 135 -0.51 -12.93 -14.19
N GLY A 136 -1.15 -13.25 -13.06
CA GLY A 136 -2.60 -13.27 -12.92
C GLY A 136 -3.05 -12.36 -11.79
N MET A 137 -4.23 -11.75 -11.96
CA MET A 137 -4.96 -10.95 -10.97
C MET A 137 -5.40 -11.73 -9.70
N GLU A 138 -4.74 -12.86 -9.42
CA GLU A 138 -4.95 -13.77 -8.29
C GLU A 138 -3.72 -13.86 -7.37
N SER A 139 -2.72 -12.98 -7.56
CA SER A 139 -1.62 -12.84 -6.60
C SER A 139 -2.20 -12.26 -5.29
N PRO A 140 -2.07 -12.94 -4.14
CA PRO A 140 -2.51 -12.39 -2.87
C PRO A 140 -1.62 -11.24 -2.39
N ASN A 141 -0.48 -11.02 -3.07
CA ASN A 141 0.38 -9.88 -2.78
C ASN A 141 -0.23 -8.62 -3.40
N PRO A 142 -0.26 -7.51 -2.65
CA PRO A 142 -0.88 -6.28 -3.08
C PRO A 142 -0.03 -5.61 -4.16
N THR A 143 -0.68 -4.99 -5.16
CA THR A 143 0.03 -4.44 -6.33
C THR A 143 -0.40 -3.03 -6.67
N ILE A 144 0.56 -2.29 -7.25
CA ILE A 144 0.31 -1.05 -7.97
C ILE A 144 0.77 -1.27 -9.42
N LYS A 145 -0.08 -0.90 -10.37
CA LYS A 145 0.16 -1.01 -11.81
C LYS A 145 -0.02 0.37 -12.47
N ASN A 146 0.91 0.72 -13.34
CA ASN A 146 0.85 1.89 -14.20
C ASN A 146 0.77 1.42 -15.65
N THR A 147 -0.22 1.91 -16.41
CA THR A 147 -0.52 1.47 -17.80
C THR A 147 -0.41 2.55 -18.87
#